data_AF-A0A961PC75-F1
#
_entry.id   AF-A0A961PC75-F1
#
_cell.length_a   1.000
_cell.length_b   1.000
_cell.length_c   1.000
_cell.angle_alpha   90.00
_cell.angle_beta   90.00
_cell.angle_gamma   90.00
#
_symmetry.space_group_name_H-M   'P 1'
#
loop_
_entity.id
_entity.type
_entity.pdbx_description
1 polymer ?
#
loop_
_entity_poly.entity_id
_entity_poly.type
_entity_poly.pdbx_seq_one_letter_code
_entity_poly.pdbx_strand_id
1 'polypeptide(L)'
;MSLRHSLWLTTALALATALPGLADGLDARLSATRVAEGDQVVLTLSADTATGAGQPDLAALDTDFTVLGTASGSQTTIVNGVRSDRVTWQITLAPKHGGALTVPAIAAGSASSA
;
A
#
# COMPACT_ATOMS: atom_id res chain seq x y z
N MET A 1 3.88 -63.40 -17.21
CA MET A 1 2.90 -62.50 -16.57
C MET A 1 3.66 -61.28 -16.09
N SER A 2 3.77 -60.27 -16.95
CA SER A 2 4.44 -59.01 -16.62
C SER A 2 3.53 -58.17 -15.73
N LEU A 3 4.03 -57.60 -14.64
CA LEU A 3 3.50 -56.34 -14.13
C LEU A 3 4.63 -55.52 -13.50
N ARG A 4 4.92 -54.42 -14.17
CA ARG A 4 5.93 -53.40 -13.87
C ARG A 4 5.35 -52.49 -12.80
N HIS A 5 6.08 -52.19 -11.73
CA HIS A 5 5.70 -51.11 -10.82
C HIS A 5 6.70 -49.97 -10.98
N SER A 6 6.26 -48.99 -11.77
CA SER A 6 6.93 -47.72 -12.02
C SER A 6 7.04 -46.94 -10.72
N LEU A 7 8.26 -46.63 -10.28
CA LEU A 7 8.52 -45.73 -9.16
C LEU A 7 8.02 -44.32 -9.57
N TRP A 8 7.01 -43.81 -8.88
CA TRP A 8 6.46 -42.48 -9.11
C TRP A 8 7.41 -41.41 -8.53
N LEU A 9 7.81 -40.45 -9.37
CA LEU A 9 8.40 -39.17 -8.96
C LEU A 9 7.31 -38.35 -8.23
N THR A 10 7.49 -38.07 -6.95
CA THR A 10 6.80 -36.96 -6.28
C THR A 10 7.74 -35.77 -6.20
N THR A 11 7.63 -34.90 -7.21
CA THR A 11 8.28 -33.58 -7.26
C THR A 11 7.76 -32.70 -6.13
N ALA A 12 8.68 -32.07 -5.41
CA ALA A 12 8.46 -31.22 -4.26
C ALA A 12 7.57 -29.99 -4.57
N LEU A 13 6.61 -29.73 -3.69
CA LEU A 13 5.76 -28.54 -3.69
C LEU A 13 6.58 -27.33 -3.24
N ALA A 14 6.99 -26.48 -4.18
CA ALA A 14 7.57 -25.17 -3.88
C ALA A 14 6.45 -24.21 -3.48
N LEU A 15 6.20 -24.10 -2.17
CA LEU A 15 5.30 -23.09 -1.60
C LEU A 15 6.03 -21.74 -1.60
N ALA A 16 5.88 -20.96 -2.67
CA ALA A 16 6.34 -19.57 -2.71
C ALA A 16 5.44 -18.73 -1.79
N THR A 17 5.79 -18.67 -0.50
CA THR A 17 5.20 -17.71 0.43
C THR A 17 5.65 -16.32 0.01
N ALA A 18 4.73 -15.54 -0.59
CA ALA A 18 4.93 -14.11 -0.76
C ALA A 18 5.15 -13.50 0.64
N LEU A 19 6.37 -13.06 0.91
CA LEU A 19 6.66 -12.28 2.11
C LEU A 19 5.89 -10.97 1.96
N PRO A 20 4.92 -10.64 2.82
CA PRO A 20 4.38 -9.30 2.84
C PRO A 20 5.55 -8.35 3.14
N GLY A 21 5.77 -7.37 2.27
CA GLY A 21 6.75 -6.32 2.53
C GLY A 21 6.47 -5.72 3.90
N LEU A 22 7.51 -5.63 4.73
CA LEU A 22 7.43 -4.95 6.02
C LEU A 22 7.18 -3.47 5.72
N ALA A 23 5.91 -3.06 5.71
CA ALA A 23 5.53 -1.67 5.61
C ALA A 23 6.03 -0.95 6.87
N ASP A 24 6.85 0.10 6.69
CA ASP A 24 7.52 0.81 7.77
C ASP A 24 6.57 1.83 8.40
N GLY A 25 5.53 1.31 9.08
CA GLY A 25 4.58 2.09 9.86
C GLY A 25 3.59 2.96 9.06
N LEU A 26 3.68 3.00 7.73
CA LEU A 26 2.76 3.71 6.84
C LEU A 26 2.10 2.74 5.85
N ASP A 27 0.78 2.57 5.98
CA ASP A 27 -0.05 1.79 5.08
C ASP A 27 -0.54 2.68 3.93
N ALA A 28 -0.40 2.20 2.69
CA ALA A 28 -0.83 2.89 1.48
C ALA A 28 -1.84 2.04 0.70
N ARG A 29 -2.97 2.65 0.34
CA ARG A 29 -4.05 2.00 -0.41
C ARG A 29 -4.61 2.91 -1.49
N LEU A 30 -4.72 2.40 -2.70
CA LEU A 30 -5.44 3.08 -3.78
C LEU A 30 -6.91 2.66 -3.80
N SER A 31 -7.80 3.60 -4.12
CA SER A 31 -9.22 3.34 -4.35
C SER A 31 -9.48 2.40 -5.53
N ALA A 32 -8.60 2.41 -6.53
CA ALA A 32 -8.63 1.53 -7.68
C ALA A 32 -7.22 1.35 -8.27
N THR A 33 -6.94 0.17 -8.80
CA THR A 33 -5.67 -0.14 -9.51
C THR A 33 -5.80 -0.01 -11.03
N ARG A 34 -7.01 0.28 -11.52
CA ARG A 34 -7.31 0.55 -12.93
C ARG A 34 -8.42 1.59 -13.00
N VAL A 35 -8.19 2.64 -13.77
CA VAL A 35 -9.15 3.72 -14.02
C VAL A 35 -9.19 4.09 -15.50
N ALA A 36 -10.27 4.71 -15.95
CA ALA A 36 -10.34 5.25 -17.29
C ALA A 36 -9.45 6.50 -17.42
N GLU A 37 -9.10 6.86 -18.64
CA GLU A 37 -8.38 8.11 -18.89
C GLU A 37 -9.28 9.30 -18.50
N GLY A 38 -8.72 10.23 -17.71
CA GLY A 38 -9.45 11.38 -17.17
C GLY A 38 -10.16 11.13 -15.84
N ASP A 39 -10.21 9.89 -15.34
CA ASP A 39 -10.70 9.60 -13.99
C ASP A 39 -9.63 9.91 -12.92
N GLN A 40 -10.11 10.18 -11.70
CA GLN A 40 -9.28 10.39 -10.52
C GLN A 40 -9.19 9.13 -9.66
N VAL A 41 -8.07 8.96 -8.97
CA VAL A 41 -7.87 7.93 -7.94
C VAL A 41 -7.61 8.58 -6.59
N VAL A 42 -7.99 7.89 -5.51
CA VAL A 42 -7.70 8.34 -4.16
C VAL A 42 -6.63 7.42 -3.58
N LEU A 43 -5.48 8.02 -3.23
CA LEU A 43 -4.46 7.38 -2.42
C LEU A 43 -4.78 7.65 -0.95
N THR A 44 -5.05 6.60 -0.19
CA THR A 44 -5.22 6.65 1.25
C THR A 44 -3.93 6.20 1.92
N LEU A 45 -3.32 7.08 2.70
CA LEU A 45 -2.18 6.78 3.57
C LEU A 45 -2.67 6.72 5.01
N SER A 46 -2.22 5.74 5.80
CA SER A 46 -2.57 5.67 7.21
C SER A 46 -1.42 5.16 8.06
N ALA A 47 -1.25 5.74 9.25
CA ALA A 47 -0.19 5.38 10.18
C ALA A 47 -0.68 5.50 11.63
N ASP A 48 -0.15 4.65 12.51
CA ASP A 48 -0.27 4.85 13.96
C ASP A 48 0.61 6.03 14.38
N THR A 49 0.09 7.00 15.13
CA THR A 49 0.88 8.20 15.48
C THR A 49 2.10 7.88 16.35
N ALA A 50 2.09 6.73 17.03
CA ALA A 50 3.21 6.21 17.80
C ALA A 50 4.45 5.90 16.94
N THR A 51 4.32 5.76 15.61
CA THR A 51 5.45 5.53 14.69
C THR A 51 6.24 6.80 14.38
N GLY A 52 5.83 7.96 14.91
CA GLY A 52 6.43 9.26 14.57
C GLY A 52 5.97 9.78 13.21
N ALA A 53 4.83 9.29 12.71
CA ALA A 53 4.29 9.69 11.43
C ALA A 53 4.02 11.20 11.36
N GLY A 54 4.68 11.87 10.41
CA GLY A 54 4.53 13.29 10.09
C GLY A 54 3.64 13.52 8.88
N GLN A 55 3.63 14.75 8.34
CA GLN A 55 2.94 15.02 7.08
C GLN A 55 3.62 14.24 5.93
N PRO A 56 2.86 13.58 5.04
CA PRO A 56 3.43 12.83 3.93
C PRO A 56 4.08 13.77 2.90
N ASP A 57 5.26 13.37 2.41
CA ASP A 57 5.94 14.02 1.29
C ASP A 57 5.39 13.46 -0.03
N LEU A 58 4.60 14.30 -0.72
CA LEU A 58 3.93 13.93 -1.96
C LEU A 58 4.75 14.31 -3.21
N ALA A 59 5.96 14.87 -3.06
CA ALA A 59 6.74 15.37 -4.19
C ALA A 59 7.04 14.28 -5.24
N ALA A 60 7.27 13.04 -4.80
CA ALA A 60 7.53 11.91 -5.70
C ALA A 60 6.36 11.61 -6.65
N LEU A 61 5.12 11.94 -6.25
CA LEU A 61 3.92 11.71 -7.06
C LEU A 61 3.82 12.64 -8.27
N ASP A 62 4.48 13.80 -8.23
CA ASP A 62 4.35 14.78 -9.31
C ASP A 62 4.90 14.28 -10.65
N THR A 63 5.71 13.21 -10.65
CA THR A 63 6.20 12.58 -11.89
C THR A 63 5.04 12.07 -12.76
N ASP A 64 4.11 11.33 -12.17
CA ASP A 64 3.06 10.59 -12.89
C ASP A 64 1.64 11.08 -12.57
N PHE A 65 1.47 11.86 -11.49
CA PHE A 65 0.18 12.28 -10.96
C PHE A 65 0.14 13.77 -10.69
N THR A 66 -1.05 14.36 -10.86
CA THR A 66 -1.38 15.70 -10.36
C THR A 66 -2.15 15.54 -9.06
N VAL A 67 -1.66 16.17 -7.99
CA VAL A 67 -2.39 16.21 -6.71
C VAL A 67 -3.50 17.25 -6.81
N LEU A 68 -4.74 16.79 -6.82
CA LEU A 68 -5.93 17.65 -6.90
C LEU A 68 -6.38 18.15 -5.53
N GLY A 69 -6.09 17.38 -4.47
CA GLY A 69 -6.46 17.75 -3.12
C GLY A 69 -5.95 16.76 -2.08
N THR A 70 -5.84 17.25 -0.85
CA THR A 70 -5.39 16.46 0.30
C THR A 70 -6.31 16.74 1.48
N ALA A 71 -6.84 15.68 2.09
CA ALA A 71 -7.57 15.75 3.34
C ALA A 71 -6.87 14.87 4.39
N SER A 72 -6.89 15.28 5.65
CA SER A 72 -6.29 14.50 6.75
C SER A 72 -7.24 14.42 7.94
N GLY A 73 -7.22 13.29 8.63
CA GLY A 73 -7.98 13.07 9.86
C GLY A 73 -7.20 12.22 10.85
N SER A 74 -7.55 12.36 12.12
CA SER A 74 -7.02 11.51 13.20
C SER A 74 -8.17 10.81 13.91
N GLN A 75 -7.96 9.55 14.26
CA GLN A 75 -8.90 8.73 15.00
C GLN A 75 -8.22 8.13 16.23
N THR A 76 -8.72 8.49 17.41
CA THR A 76 -8.33 7.87 18.68
C THR A 76 -9.28 6.72 19.00
N THR A 77 -8.73 5.54 19.27
CA THR A 77 -9.46 4.35 19.69
C THR A 77 -8.94 3.89 21.05
N ILE A 78 -9.84 3.50 21.96
CA ILE A 78 -9.48 2.95 23.27
C ILE A 78 -10.19 1.61 23.43
N VAL A 79 -9.44 0.51 23.52
CA VAL A 79 -9.97 -0.85 23.70
C VAL A 79 -9.32 -1.47 24.93
N ASN A 80 -10.12 -1.91 25.92
CA ASN A 80 -9.63 -2.48 27.19
C ASN A 80 -8.57 -1.61 27.89
N GLY A 81 -8.72 -0.28 27.83
CA GLY A 81 -7.77 0.67 28.41
C GLY A 81 -6.50 0.92 27.57
N VAL A 82 -6.32 0.22 26.45
CA VAL A 82 -5.22 0.47 25.51
C VAL A 82 -5.66 1.54 24.51
N ARG A 83 -4.95 2.66 24.50
CA ARG A 83 -5.15 3.75 23.54
C ARG A 83 -4.30 3.52 22.29
N SER A 84 -4.91 3.66 21.12
CA SER A 84 -4.26 3.73 19.81
C SER A 84 -4.78 4.97 19.08
N ASP A 85 -3.86 5.74 18.51
CA ASP A 85 -4.18 6.93 17.71
C ASP A 85 -3.70 6.67 16.28
N ARG A 86 -4.58 6.81 15.31
CA ARG A 86 -4.27 6.62 13.88
C ARG A 86 -4.53 7.91 13.12
N VAL A 87 -3.56 8.30 12.30
CA VAL A 87 -3.69 9.40 11.35
C VAL A 87 -3.89 8.83 9.94
N THR A 88 -4.78 9.46 9.17
CA THR A 88 -5.12 9.08 7.80
C THR A 88 -5.07 10.30 6.90
N TRP A 89 -4.44 10.16 5.74
CA TRP A 89 -4.45 11.12 4.65
C TRP A 89 -5.17 10.54 3.44
N GLN A 90 -6.05 11.34 2.84
CA GLN A 90 -6.70 11.04 1.57
C GLN A 90 -6.20 12.04 0.53
N ILE A 91 -5.51 11.54 -0.48
CA ILE A 91 -4.91 12.32 -1.55
C ILE A 91 -5.66 12.00 -2.84
N THR A 92 -6.33 12.99 -3.40
CA THR A 92 -6.98 12.86 -4.70
C THR A 92 -5.96 13.13 -5.80
N LEU A 93 -5.78 12.16 -6.70
CA LEU A 93 -4.78 12.16 -7.75
C LEU A 93 -5.45 12.05 -9.12
N ALA A 94 -4.96 12.84 -10.08
CA ALA A 94 -5.25 12.66 -11.50
C ALA A 94 -4.00 12.13 -12.22
N PRO A 95 -4.07 10.99 -12.93
CA PRO A 95 -2.99 10.51 -13.80
C PRO A 95 -2.62 11.57 -14.85
N LYS A 96 -1.33 11.84 -15.04
CA LYS A 96 -0.84 12.76 -16.10
C LYS A 96 -0.81 12.10 -17.47
N HIS A 97 -0.74 10.77 -17.53
CA HIS A 97 -0.76 9.99 -18.77
C HIS A 97 -1.36 8.60 -18.54
N GLY A 98 -1.79 7.97 -19.63
CA GLY A 98 -2.24 6.58 -19.61
C GLY A 98 -1.09 5.58 -19.49
N GLY A 99 -1.46 4.30 -19.29
CA GLY A 99 -0.50 3.19 -19.15
C GLY A 99 -0.38 2.69 -17.72
N ALA A 100 0.70 1.96 -17.45
CA ALA A 100 1.01 1.47 -16.11
C ALA A 100 1.74 2.55 -15.33
N LEU A 101 1.09 3.09 -14.30
CA LEU A 101 1.68 4.04 -13.35
C LEU A 101 1.98 3.33 -12.04
N THR A 102 3.09 3.72 -11.41
CA THR A 102 3.48 3.19 -10.10
C THR A 102 3.40 4.32 -9.08
N VAL A 103 2.78 4.05 -7.94
CA VAL A 103 2.83 4.96 -6.80
C VAL A 103 4.19 4.76 -6.13
N PRO A 104 5.08 5.77 -6.10
CA PRO A 104 6.37 5.65 -5.44
C PRO A 104 6.18 5.51 -3.93
N ALA A 105 7.22 5.03 -3.24
CA ALA A 105 7.25 5.04 -1.79
C ALA A 105 7.08 6.47 -1.26
N ILE A 106 6.15 6.65 -0.34
CA ILE A 106 5.82 7.93 0.30
C ILE A 106 6.36 7.90 1.71
N ALA A 107 7.12 8.92 2.10
CA ALA A 107 7.57 9.11 3.47
C ALA A 107 6.61 10.03 4.22
N ALA A 108 6.36 9.75 5.49
CA ALA A 108 5.55 10.56 6.41
C ALA A 108 6.27 10.64 7.75
N GLY A 109 7.15 11.64 7.92
CA GLY A 109 8.05 11.69 9.09
C GLY A 109 9.03 10.52 9.10
N SER A 110 9.03 9.70 10.16
CA SER A 110 9.85 8.48 10.25
C SER A 110 9.22 7.24 9.62
N ALA A 111 7.97 7.32 9.16
CA ALA A 111 7.26 6.20 8.52
C ALA A 111 7.36 6.26 6.99
N SER A 112 7.35 5.12 6.30
CA SER A 112 7.29 5.07 4.83
C SER A 112 6.38 3.97 4.28
N SER A 113 5.75 4.24 3.15
CA SER A 113 4.99 3.22 2.42
C SER A 113 5.95 2.29 1.66
N ALA A 114 5.54 1.05 1.50
CA ALA A 114 6.24 0.04 0.69
C ALA A 114 5.98 0.23 -0.81
#